data_AF-A0A4P2R3W2-F1
#
_entry.id   AF-A0A4P2R3W2-F1
#
_cell.length_a   1.000
_cell.length_b   1.000
_cell.length_c   1.000
_cell.angle_alpha   90.00
_cell.angle_beta   90.00
_cell.angle_gamma   90.00
#
_symmetry.space_group_name_H-M   'P 1'
#
loop_
_entity.id
_entity.type
_entity.pdbx_description
1 polymer ?
#
loop_
_entity_poly.entity_id
_entity_poly.type
_entity_poly.pdbx_seq_one_letter_code
_entity_poly.pdbx_strand_id
1 'polypeptide(L)'
;MPAPIIEQDASLESVLEQNTHTLTWLLAYPFTQGLAAPFQAQQERWMAVDRQEILLWMDILKATTQVSVADEALDALVDAIANTILAEAGNDRSAPLYTLYFGNQRPSDLKRPVLGGQLETMRAWLPSLTGGSQALRALGEQLAAAIQKADAATAALAAAKQKNREFRTVGERKAFIDAQNALRKSTYGALSEMPHKHPDKRLPNTFADLFFKRLPRRKTAAEEPEPATAAELTAKIAEVEQQLAALKTRYTEVLAAEEVSAREKAQREADAAALAEAEKAAEALAARVTALRAKLGR
;
A
#
# COMPACT_ATOMS: atom_id res chain seq x y z
N MET A 1 -18.14 -35.53 10.22
CA MET A 1 -17.20 -34.40 10.27
C MET A 1 -17.87 -33.19 9.61
N PRO A 2 -17.60 -31.94 10.01
CA PRO A 2 -18.11 -30.78 9.27
C PRO A 2 -17.41 -30.67 7.91
N ALA A 3 -18.10 -30.09 6.92
CA ALA A 3 -17.53 -29.84 5.59
C ALA A 3 -16.30 -28.91 5.70
N PRO A 4 -15.18 -29.19 4.99
CA PRO A 4 -14.01 -28.32 5.02
C PRO A 4 -14.30 -26.94 4.40
N ILE A 5 -14.05 -25.88 5.17
CA ILE A 5 -14.29 -24.48 4.78
C ILE A 5 -13.01 -23.88 4.20
N ILE A 6 -13.17 -23.00 3.20
CA ILE A 6 -12.12 -22.16 2.64
C ILE A 6 -12.10 -20.84 3.42
N GLU A 7 -10.93 -20.45 3.93
CA GLU A 7 -10.76 -19.19 4.65
C GLU A 7 -10.93 -17.99 3.71
N GLN A 8 -11.40 -16.85 4.24
CA GLN A 8 -11.71 -15.67 3.43
C GLN A 8 -10.48 -15.01 2.81
N ASP A 9 -9.32 -15.20 3.43
CA ASP A 9 -8.02 -14.71 2.98
C ASP A 9 -7.26 -15.70 2.10
N ALA A 10 -7.79 -16.92 1.89
CA ALA A 10 -7.20 -17.92 1.00
C ALA A 10 -6.94 -17.34 -0.40
N SER A 11 -5.83 -17.71 -1.03
CA SER A 11 -5.52 -17.30 -2.40
C SER A 11 -6.55 -17.85 -3.38
N LEU A 12 -6.87 -17.09 -4.44
CA LEU A 12 -7.80 -17.57 -5.47
C LEU A 12 -7.30 -18.86 -6.13
N GLU A 13 -5.98 -19.02 -6.30
CA GLU A 13 -5.37 -20.27 -6.76
C GLU A 13 -5.71 -21.47 -5.86
N SER A 14 -5.64 -21.31 -4.53
CA SER A 14 -6.04 -22.38 -3.60
C SER A 14 -7.53 -22.70 -3.70
N VAL A 15 -8.38 -21.70 -3.93
CA VAL A 15 -9.82 -21.91 -4.15
C VAL A 15 -10.06 -22.71 -5.43
N LEU A 16 -9.36 -22.37 -6.52
CA LEU A 16 -9.46 -23.09 -7.79
C LEU A 16 -9.00 -24.53 -7.63
N GLU A 17 -7.87 -24.77 -6.97
CA GLU A 17 -7.34 -26.10 -6.74
C GLU A 17 -8.36 -26.97 -5.98
N GLN A 18 -8.91 -26.45 -4.89
CA GLN A 18 -9.91 -27.17 -4.09
C GLN A 18 -11.20 -27.42 -4.88
N ASN A 19 -11.67 -26.45 -5.65
CA ASN A 19 -12.85 -26.60 -6.50
C ASN A 19 -12.63 -27.69 -7.57
N THR A 20 -11.47 -27.63 -8.23
CA THR A 20 -11.08 -28.57 -9.30
C THR A 20 -10.97 -29.98 -8.77
N HIS A 21 -10.32 -30.16 -7.61
CA HIS A 21 -10.26 -31.45 -6.93
C HIS A 21 -11.67 -32.02 -6.69
N THR A 22 -12.57 -31.25 -6.09
CA THR A 22 -13.94 -31.70 -5.83
C THR A 22 -14.68 -32.04 -7.12
N LEU A 23 -14.56 -31.19 -8.15
CA LEU A 23 -15.16 -31.43 -9.45
C LEU A 23 -14.67 -32.74 -10.08
N THR A 24 -13.36 -32.98 -10.09
CA THR A 24 -12.78 -34.21 -10.66
C THR A 24 -13.30 -35.45 -9.94
N TRP A 25 -13.37 -35.43 -8.60
CA TRP A 25 -13.96 -36.53 -7.84
C TRP A 25 -15.44 -36.73 -8.15
N LEU A 26 -16.23 -35.65 -8.26
CA LEU A 26 -17.66 -35.73 -8.60
C LEU A 26 -17.88 -36.35 -9.99
N LEU A 27 -16.99 -36.06 -10.95
CA LEU A 27 -17.06 -36.61 -12.30
C LEU A 27 -16.61 -38.08 -12.38
N ALA A 28 -15.68 -38.49 -11.52
CA ALA A 28 -15.15 -39.85 -11.49
C ALA A 28 -16.19 -40.90 -11.04
N TYR A 29 -17.19 -40.52 -10.26
CA TYR A 29 -18.24 -41.43 -9.78
C TYR A 29 -19.57 -41.15 -10.51
N PRO A 30 -20.10 -42.08 -11.32
CA PRO A 30 -21.29 -41.83 -12.14
C PRO A 30 -22.53 -41.33 -11.37
N PHE A 31 -22.69 -41.79 -10.12
CA PHE A 31 -23.83 -41.44 -9.28
C PHE A 31 -23.67 -40.12 -8.51
N THR A 32 -22.52 -39.44 -8.63
CA THR A 32 -22.29 -38.10 -8.05
C THR A 32 -22.21 -37.01 -9.12
N GLN A 33 -22.23 -37.36 -10.41
CA GLN A 33 -22.10 -36.42 -11.52
C GLN A 33 -23.16 -35.32 -11.52
N GLY A 34 -24.36 -35.59 -11.01
CA GLY A 34 -25.43 -34.59 -10.87
C GLY A 34 -25.06 -33.41 -9.95
N LEU A 35 -24.02 -33.54 -9.12
CA LEU A 35 -23.52 -32.47 -8.24
C LEU A 35 -22.39 -31.65 -8.90
N ALA A 36 -21.91 -32.02 -10.10
CA ALA A 36 -20.73 -31.42 -10.72
C ALA A 36 -20.99 -30.04 -11.36
N ALA A 37 -22.16 -29.84 -11.97
CA ALA A 37 -22.45 -28.61 -12.74
C ALA A 37 -22.27 -27.30 -11.94
N PRO A 38 -22.70 -27.21 -10.66
CA PRO A 38 -22.43 -26.02 -9.85
C PRO A 38 -20.93 -25.73 -9.63
N PHE A 39 -20.08 -26.75 -9.55
CA PHE A 39 -18.63 -26.56 -9.41
C PHE A 39 -17.98 -26.09 -10.72
N GLN A 40 -18.52 -26.49 -11.87
CA GLN A 40 -18.09 -25.96 -13.17
C GLN A 40 -18.44 -24.47 -13.29
N ALA A 41 -19.67 -24.10 -12.95
CA ALA A 41 -20.09 -22.70 -12.92
C ALA A 41 -19.23 -21.85 -11.97
N GLN A 42 -18.79 -22.41 -10.83
CA GLN A 42 -17.87 -21.71 -9.93
C GLN A 42 -16.45 -21.56 -10.51
N GLN A 43 -15.97 -22.47 -11.38
CA GLN A 43 -14.70 -22.25 -12.09
C GLN A 43 -14.80 -21.09 -13.09
N GLU A 44 -15.92 -20.98 -13.80
CA GLU A 44 -16.14 -19.85 -14.73
C GLU A 44 -16.21 -18.52 -13.96
N ARG A 45 -16.95 -18.49 -12.85
CA ARG A 45 -17.00 -17.32 -11.97
C ARG A 45 -15.62 -17.00 -11.39
N TRP A 46 -14.85 -18.01 -11.00
CA TRP A 46 -13.48 -17.84 -10.51
C TRP A 46 -12.62 -17.06 -11.50
N MET A 47 -12.68 -17.39 -12.80
CA MET A 47 -11.89 -16.69 -13.83
C MET A 47 -12.23 -15.19 -13.91
N ALA A 48 -13.50 -14.84 -13.74
CA ALA A 48 -13.94 -13.44 -13.73
C ALA A 48 -13.45 -12.70 -12.47
N VAL A 49 -13.54 -13.34 -11.30
CA VAL A 49 -13.07 -12.80 -10.02
C VAL A 49 -11.55 -12.60 -10.03
N ASP A 50 -10.80 -13.59 -10.52
CA ASP A 50 -9.34 -13.54 -10.62
C ASP A 50 -8.87 -12.44 -11.56
N ARG A 51 -9.49 -12.32 -12.75
CA ARG A 51 -9.23 -11.20 -13.66
C ARG A 51 -9.47 -9.86 -12.99
N GLN A 52 -10.56 -9.70 -12.24
CA GLN A 52 -10.85 -8.45 -11.54
C GLN A 52 -9.81 -8.14 -10.45
N GLU A 53 -9.35 -9.15 -9.71
CA GLU A 53 -8.29 -9.01 -8.71
C GLU A 53 -6.97 -8.52 -9.35
N ILE A 54 -6.59 -9.12 -10.49
CA ILE A 54 -5.40 -8.71 -11.26
C ILE A 54 -5.52 -7.26 -11.72
N LEU A 55 -6.67 -6.86 -12.28
CA LEU A 55 -6.88 -5.48 -12.75
C LEU A 55 -6.79 -4.45 -11.62
N LEU A 56 -7.37 -4.76 -10.46
CA LEU A 56 -7.27 -3.88 -9.28
C LEU A 56 -5.83 -3.76 -8.77
N TRP A 57 -5.06 -4.86 -8.82
CA TRP A 57 -3.64 -4.83 -8.46
C TRP A 57 -2.82 -3.99 -9.46
N MET A 58 -3.08 -4.16 -10.78
CA MET A 58 -2.46 -3.33 -11.81
C MET A 58 -2.78 -1.84 -11.64
N ASP A 59 -4.01 -1.49 -11.26
CA ASP A 59 -4.39 -0.11 -11.01
C ASP A 59 -3.65 0.50 -9.81
N ILE A 60 -3.45 -0.27 -8.73
CA ILE A 60 -2.63 0.15 -7.60
C ILE A 60 -1.18 0.38 -8.02
N LEU A 61 -0.60 -0.53 -8.81
CA LEU A 61 0.77 -0.39 -9.31
C LEU A 61 0.91 0.87 -10.16
N LYS A 62 0.02 1.08 -11.14
CA LYS A 62 0.02 2.29 -11.98
C LYS A 62 -0.08 3.56 -11.16
N ALA A 63 -1.00 3.62 -10.19
CA ALA A 63 -1.17 4.80 -9.35
C ALA A 63 0.05 5.04 -8.44
N THR A 64 0.69 3.97 -7.95
CA THR A 64 1.95 4.07 -7.18
C THR A 64 3.08 4.63 -8.04
N THR A 65 3.20 4.17 -9.29
CA THR A 65 4.20 4.73 -10.22
C THR A 65 3.91 6.19 -10.55
N GLN A 66 2.65 6.58 -10.71
CA GLN A 66 2.28 7.98 -10.96
C GLN A 66 2.68 8.91 -9.80
N VAL A 67 2.56 8.42 -8.56
CA VAL A 67 3.08 9.11 -7.37
C VAL A 67 4.60 9.30 -7.50
N SER A 68 5.37 8.25 -7.78
CA SER A 68 6.83 8.38 -7.96
C SER A 68 7.22 9.33 -9.11
N VAL A 69 6.47 9.32 -10.22
CA VAL A 69 6.73 10.24 -11.35
C VAL A 69 6.43 11.70 -10.98
N ALA A 70 5.38 11.95 -10.20
CA ALA A 70 5.07 13.29 -9.74
C ALA A 70 6.09 13.80 -8.71
N ASP A 71 6.58 12.91 -7.84
CA ASP A 71 7.65 13.18 -6.88
C ASP A 71 8.95 13.60 -7.57
N GLU A 72 9.42 12.83 -8.55
CA GLU A 72 10.61 13.14 -9.35
C GLU A 72 10.51 14.52 -10.04
N ALA A 73 9.31 14.86 -10.54
CA ALA A 73 9.07 16.16 -11.15
C ALA A 73 9.16 17.32 -10.13
N LEU A 74 8.69 17.12 -8.90
CA LEU A 74 8.84 18.10 -7.82
C LEU A 74 10.29 18.23 -7.38
N ASP A 75 11.02 17.12 -7.29
CA ASP A 75 12.46 17.09 -6.98
C ASP A 75 13.29 17.91 -7.97
N ALA A 76 13.04 17.71 -9.27
CA ALA A 76 13.69 18.50 -10.32
C ALA A 76 13.38 20.00 -10.19
N LEU A 77 12.15 20.35 -9.80
CA LEU A 77 11.75 21.74 -9.58
C LEU A 77 12.38 22.35 -8.32
N VAL A 78 12.56 21.57 -7.24
CA VAL A 78 13.32 22.02 -6.07
C VAL A 78 14.73 22.43 -6.48
N ASP A 79 15.43 21.61 -7.27
CA ASP A 79 16.78 21.91 -7.73
C ASP A 79 16.81 23.13 -8.66
N ALA A 80 15.86 23.23 -9.60
CA ALA A 80 15.75 24.38 -10.50
C ALA A 80 15.53 25.69 -9.73
N ILE A 81 14.58 25.71 -8.79
CA ILE A 81 14.27 26.87 -7.95
C ILE A 81 15.49 27.25 -7.09
N ALA A 82 16.13 26.27 -6.45
CA ALA A 82 17.33 26.51 -5.64
C ALA A 82 18.46 27.17 -6.47
N ASN A 83 18.72 26.65 -7.67
CA ASN A 83 19.75 27.17 -8.56
C ASN A 83 19.42 28.58 -9.06
N THR A 84 18.17 28.85 -9.43
CA THR A 84 17.74 30.19 -9.86
C THR A 84 17.87 31.22 -8.74
N ILE A 85 17.41 30.88 -7.53
CA ILE A 85 17.51 31.79 -6.38
C ILE A 85 18.97 32.05 -6.02
N LEU A 86 19.83 31.03 -6.02
CA LEU A 86 21.26 31.21 -5.76
C LEU A 86 21.92 32.10 -6.81
N ALA A 87 21.57 31.95 -8.08
CA ALA A 87 22.07 32.84 -9.13
C ALA A 87 21.65 34.31 -8.90
N GLU A 88 20.39 34.55 -8.52
CA GLU A 88 19.88 35.89 -8.21
C GLU A 88 20.48 36.49 -6.92
N ALA A 89 20.79 35.64 -5.94
CA ALA A 89 21.37 36.01 -4.66
C ALA A 89 22.90 36.10 -4.67
N GLY A 90 23.56 35.99 -5.83
CA GLY A 90 25.03 36.03 -5.90
C GLY A 90 25.72 34.85 -5.21
N ASN A 91 25.08 33.67 -5.24
CA ASN A 91 25.48 32.43 -4.60
C ASN A 91 25.51 32.49 -3.06
N ASP A 92 24.80 33.45 -2.46
CA ASP A 92 24.69 33.60 -1.01
C ASP A 92 23.46 32.86 -0.46
N ARG A 93 23.72 31.84 0.37
CA ARG A 93 22.69 31.05 1.07
C ARG A 93 22.12 31.75 2.30
N SER A 94 22.73 32.84 2.75
CA SER A 94 22.21 33.67 3.84
C SER A 94 21.32 34.81 3.34
N ALA A 95 21.21 34.99 2.02
CA ALA A 95 20.38 36.03 1.43
C ALA A 95 18.90 35.87 1.84
N PRO A 96 18.16 36.99 2.06
CA PRO A 96 16.75 36.95 2.40
C PRO A 96 15.90 36.15 1.41
N LEU A 97 16.23 36.21 0.12
CA LEU A 97 15.53 35.46 -0.91
C LEU A 97 15.75 33.94 -0.76
N TYR A 98 16.97 33.49 -0.45
CA TYR A 98 17.24 32.06 -0.26
C TYR A 98 16.56 31.52 1.01
N THR A 99 16.68 32.27 2.11
CA THR A 99 16.10 31.91 3.40
C THR A 99 14.58 31.92 3.40
N LEU A 100 13.92 32.73 2.55
CA LEU A 100 12.47 32.71 2.36
C LEU A 100 11.94 31.33 1.91
N TYR A 101 12.64 30.66 1.00
CA TYR A 101 12.19 29.37 0.44
C TYR A 101 12.74 28.18 1.21
N PHE A 102 14.03 28.21 1.53
CA PHE A 102 14.73 27.06 2.10
C PHE A 102 14.97 27.17 3.61
N GLY A 103 14.91 28.37 4.19
CA GLY A 103 15.25 28.60 5.60
C GLY A 103 16.58 27.95 5.96
N ASN A 104 16.56 27.07 6.97
CA ASN A 104 17.71 26.25 7.38
C ASN A 104 17.76 24.86 6.73
N GLN A 105 16.79 24.53 5.86
CA GLN A 105 16.65 23.22 5.23
C GLN A 105 17.40 23.18 3.91
N ARG A 106 18.21 22.12 3.69
CA ARG A 106 18.89 21.93 2.40
C ARG A 106 17.89 21.41 1.36
N PRO A 107 18.06 21.74 0.06
CA PRO A 107 17.25 21.16 -1.01
C PRO A 107 17.20 19.63 -0.95
N SER A 108 18.33 18.97 -0.67
CA SER A 108 18.38 17.50 -0.51
C SER A 108 17.52 16.96 0.63
N ASP A 109 17.37 17.72 1.71
CA ASP A 109 16.56 17.32 2.86
C ASP A 109 15.07 17.55 2.59
N LEU A 110 14.72 18.53 1.75
CA LEU A 110 13.35 18.77 1.30
C LEU A 110 12.83 17.69 0.35
N LYS A 111 13.70 17.11 -0.48
CA LYS A 111 13.37 16.05 -1.45
C LYS A 111 13.27 14.65 -0.85
N ARG A 112 13.73 14.46 0.39
CA ARG A 112 13.75 13.12 1.03
C ARG A 112 12.36 12.52 1.27
N PRO A 113 11.32 13.26 1.70
CA PRO A 113 9.99 12.71 1.88
C PRO A 113 9.24 12.63 0.54
N VAL A 114 8.81 11.42 0.14
CA VAL A 114 7.99 11.24 -1.07
C VAL A 114 6.62 11.88 -0.90
N LEU A 115 6.32 12.91 -1.71
CA LEU A 115 5.01 13.57 -1.86
C LEU A 115 4.27 14.04 -0.58
N GLY A 116 4.94 14.03 0.57
CA GLY A 116 4.42 14.48 1.87
C GLY A 116 4.71 15.96 2.13
N GLY A 117 5.54 16.24 3.14
CA GLY A 117 5.89 17.61 3.55
C GLY A 117 6.54 18.46 2.44
N GLN A 118 7.17 17.83 1.44
CA GLN A 118 7.67 18.52 0.24
C GLN A 118 6.53 19.22 -0.51
N LEU A 119 5.42 18.51 -0.76
CA LEU A 119 4.29 19.04 -1.53
C LEU A 119 3.65 20.25 -0.82
N GLU A 120 3.48 20.18 0.50
CA GLU A 120 2.96 21.29 1.30
C GLU A 120 3.91 22.50 1.27
N THR A 121 5.21 22.26 1.46
CA THR A 121 6.24 23.30 1.45
C THR A 121 6.29 24.02 0.10
N MET A 122 6.33 23.25 -0.99
CA MET A 122 6.40 23.83 -2.33
C MET A 122 5.09 24.54 -2.72
N ARG A 123 3.94 24.09 -2.22
CA ARG A 123 2.67 24.82 -2.41
C ARG A 123 2.71 26.19 -1.75
N ALA A 124 3.31 26.31 -0.57
CA ALA A 124 3.46 27.58 0.13
C ALA A 124 4.37 28.58 -0.62
N TRP A 125 5.25 28.10 -1.50
CA TRP A 125 6.14 28.94 -2.32
C TRP A 125 5.44 29.64 -3.48
N LEU A 126 4.30 29.12 -3.95
CA LEU A 126 3.63 29.63 -5.16
C LEU A 126 3.37 31.14 -5.14
N PRO A 127 2.81 31.75 -4.07
CA PRO A 127 2.58 33.19 -4.04
C PRO A 127 3.87 33.99 -4.23
N SER A 128 4.95 33.59 -3.54
CA SER A 128 6.24 34.27 -3.61
C SER A 128 6.92 34.09 -4.98
N LEU A 129 6.80 32.91 -5.60
CA LEU A 129 7.33 32.68 -6.95
C LEU A 129 6.60 33.52 -8.00
N THR A 130 5.27 33.66 -7.87
CA THR A 130 4.49 34.48 -8.80
C THR A 130 4.77 35.98 -8.71
N GLY A 131 5.26 36.46 -7.56
CA GLY A 131 5.69 37.85 -7.37
C GLY A 131 7.17 38.10 -7.72
N GLY A 132 7.92 37.07 -8.09
CA GLY A 132 9.37 37.13 -8.28
C GLY A 132 9.83 37.60 -9.66
N SER A 133 11.09 37.32 -9.97
CA SER A 133 11.69 37.54 -11.28
C SER A 133 10.93 36.78 -12.39
N GLN A 134 11.21 37.11 -13.65
CA GLN A 134 10.60 36.37 -14.77
C GLN A 134 10.95 34.87 -14.74
N ALA A 135 12.17 34.52 -14.34
CA ALA A 135 12.60 33.12 -14.22
C ALA A 135 11.85 32.39 -13.09
N LEU A 136 11.72 33.02 -11.92
CA LEU A 136 10.97 32.46 -10.79
C LEU A 136 9.47 32.32 -11.08
N ARG A 137 8.89 33.28 -11.82
CA ARG A 137 7.49 33.19 -12.28
C ARG A 137 7.26 31.97 -13.18
N ALA A 138 8.14 31.73 -14.15
CA ALA A 138 8.05 30.57 -15.04
C ALA A 138 8.18 29.24 -14.27
N LEU A 139 9.04 29.18 -13.25
CA LEU A 139 9.15 28.01 -12.37
C LEU A 139 7.91 27.85 -11.49
N GLY A 140 7.30 28.95 -11.03
CA GLY A 140 6.04 28.94 -10.28
C GLY A 140 4.88 28.34 -11.08
N GLU A 141 4.78 28.65 -12.38
CA GLU A 141 3.78 28.04 -13.27
C GLU A 141 3.99 26.52 -13.44
N GLN A 142 5.24 26.09 -13.66
CA GLN A 142 5.59 24.67 -13.73
C GLN A 142 5.29 23.95 -12.42
N LEU A 143 5.59 24.59 -11.29
CA LEU A 143 5.31 24.07 -9.97
C LEU A 143 3.81 23.91 -9.71
N ALA A 144 2.99 24.89 -10.09
CA ALA A 144 1.55 24.78 -9.96
C ALA A 144 1.00 23.56 -10.73
N ALA A 145 1.49 23.32 -11.95
CA ALA A 145 1.11 22.16 -12.73
C ALA A 145 1.60 20.83 -12.13
N ALA A 146 2.82 20.80 -11.57
CA ALA A 146 3.37 19.62 -10.90
C ALA A 146 2.57 19.26 -9.64
N ILE A 147 2.21 20.27 -8.83
CA ILE A 147 1.38 20.09 -7.63
C ILE A 147 0.01 19.49 -7.99
N GLN A 148 -0.64 19.96 -9.06
CA GLN A 148 -1.91 19.38 -9.51
C GLN A 148 -1.78 17.90 -9.90
N LYS A 149 -0.68 17.53 -10.58
CA LYS A 149 -0.41 16.13 -10.94
C LYS A 149 -0.15 15.26 -9.70
N ALA A 150 0.60 15.79 -8.74
CA ALA A 150 0.88 15.15 -7.46
C ALA A 150 -0.40 14.88 -6.65
N ASP A 151 -1.29 15.87 -6.54
CA ASP A 151 -2.59 15.74 -5.88
C ASP A 151 -3.44 14.66 -6.56
N ALA A 152 -3.52 14.70 -7.89
CA ALA A 152 -4.28 13.72 -8.67
C ALA A 152 -3.73 12.30 -8.51
N ALA A 153 -2.40 12.13 -8.52
CA ALA A 153 -1.76 10.82 -8.35
C ALA A 153 -2.01 10.24 -6.94
N THR A 154 -1.88 11.07 -5.90
CA THR A 154 -2.16 10.68 -4.51
C THR A 154 -3.62 10.26 -4.34
N ALA A 155 -4.56 11.04 -4.88
CA ALA A 155 -5.98 10.72 -4.85
C ALA A 155 -6.30 9.42 -5.62
N ALA A 156 -5.69 9.22 -6.79
CA ALA A 156 -5.86 8.01 -7.59
C ALA A 156 -5.35 6.77 -6.86
N LEU A 157 -4.20 6.86 -6.17
CA LEU A 157 -3.66 5.76 -5.38
C LEU A 157 -4.55 5.41 -4.18
N ALA A 158 -5.06 6.41 -3.47
CA ALA A 158 -6.01 6.21 -2.38
C ALA A 158 -7.29 5.52 -2.88
N ALA A 159 -7.85 5.98 -4.00
CA ALA A 159 -9.03 5.38 -4.61
C ALA A 159 -8.79 3.93 -5.08
N ALA A 160 -7.66 3.65 -5.71
CA ALA A 160 -7.31 2.30 -6.16
C ALA A 160 -7.17 1.32 -4.97
N LYS A 161 -6.49 1.74 -3.90
CA LYS A 161 -6.37 0.95 -2.66
C LYS A 161 -7.72 0.70 -2.01
N GLN A 162 -8.60 1.71 -2.00
CA GLN A 162 -9.95 1.58 -1.44
C GLN A 162 -10.79 0.58 -2.25
N LYS A 163 -10.79 0.68 -3.58
CA LYS A 163 -11.51 -0.28 -4.45
C LYS A 163 -11.06 -1.72 -4.23
N ASN A 164 -9.74 -1.94 -4.11
CA ASN A 164 -9.22 -3.28 -3.82
C ASN A 164 -9.67 -3.79 -2.44
N ARG A 165 -9.65 -2.93 -1.42
CA ARG A 165 -10.15 -3.29 -0.09
C ARG A 165 -11.63 -3.66 -0.12
N GLU A 166 -12.47 -2.86 -0.77
CA GLU A 166 -13.90 -3.10 -0.90
C GLU A 166 -14.16 -4.43 -1.62
N PHE A 167 -13.50 -4.64 -2.76
CA PHE A 167 -13.58 -5.89 -3.53
C PHE A 167 -13.28 -7.13 -2.67
N ARG A 168 -12.25 -7.06 -1.81
CA ARG A 168 -11.83 -8.17 -0.95
C ARG A 168 -12.72 -8.37 0.28
N THR A 169 -13.23 -7.29 0.88
CA THR A 169 -13.86 -7.34 2.22
C THR A 169 -15.38 -7.41 2.19
N VAL A 170 -16.01 -6.76 1.22
CA VAL A 170 -17.48 -6.68 1.11
C VAL A 170 -17.99 -6.92 -0.31
N GLY A 171 -17.09 -6.99 -1.28
CA GLY A 171 -17.40 -7.12 -2.70
C GLY A 171 -17.36 -8.55 -3.23
N GLU A 172 -17.18 -8.64 -4.54
CA GLU A 172 -17.37 -9.86 -5.32
C GLU A 172 -16.45 -11.00 -4.89
N ARG A 173 -15.22 -10.72 -4.45
CA ARG A 173 -14.30 -11.77 -3.97
C ARG A 173 -14.85 -12.48 -2.74
N LYS A 174 -15.36 -11.73 -1.77
CA LYS A 174 -15.98 -12.30 -0.56
C LYS A 174 -17.24 -13.08 -0.94
N ALA A 175 -18.11 -12.49 -1.76
CA ALA A 175 -19.34 -13.14 -2.21
C ALA A 175 -19.06 -14.46 -2.97
N PHE A 176 -17.97 -14.51 -3.73
CA PHE A 176 -17.50 -15.71 -4.40
C PHE A 176 -17.05 -16.79 -3.40
N ILE A 177 -16.19 -16.46 -2.44
CA ILE A 177 -15.73 -17.41 -1.42
C ILE A 177 -16.88 -17.92 -0.55
N ASP A 178 -17.82 -17.04 -0.17
CA ASP A 178 -19.02 -17.42 0.57
C ASP A 178 -19.88 -18.41 -0.22
N ALA A 179 -20.10 -18.13 -1.51
CA ALA A 179 -20.85 -19.02 -2.40
C ALA A 179 -20.15 -20.37 -2.58
N GLN A 180 -18.81 -20.37 -2.70
CA GLN A 180 -18.01 -21.58 -2.79
C GLN A 180 -18.14 -22.43 -1.51
N ASN A 181 -18.07 -21.79 -0.33
CA ASN A 181 -18.24 -22.47 0.95
C ASN A 181 -19.67 -23.02 1.15
N ALA A 182 -20.69 -22.26 0.74
CA ALA A 182 -22.07 -22.72 0.76
C ALA A 182 -22.27 -23.94 -0.15
N LEU A 183 -21.71 -23.90 -1.36
CA LEU A 183 -21.73 -25.03 -2.29
C LEU A 183 -21.07 -26.25 -1.67
N ARG A 184 -19.82 -26.12 -1.18
CA ARG A 184 -19.09 -27.21 -0.51
C ARG A 184 -19.87 -27.85 0.63
N LYS A 185 -20.51 -27.03 1.48
CA LYS A 185 -21.33 -27.50 2.60
C LYS A 185 -22.53 -28.32 2.13
N SER A 186 -23.25 -27.81 1.12
CA SER A 186 -24.42 -28.51 0.55
C SER A 186 -24.03 -29.84 -0.10
N THR A 187 -22.96 -29.85 -0.89
CA THR A 187 -22.41 -31.04 -1.54
C THR A 187 -21.91 -32.06 -0.54
N TYR A 188 -21.24 -31.64 0.54
CA TYR A 188 -20.83 -32.55 1.61
C TYR A 188 -22.02 -33.27 2.25
N GLY A 189 -23.11 -32.54 2.51
CA GLY A 189 -24.38 -33.11 2.98
C GLY A 189 -24.93 -34.16 2.02
N ALA A 190 -25.06 -33.81 0.73
CA ALA A 190 -25.55 -34.74 -0.29
C ALA A 190 -24.67 -35.99 -0.43
N LEU A 191 -23.35 -35.84 -0.38
CA LEU A 191 -22.39 -36.96 -0.44
C LEU A 191 -22.43 -37.83 0.83
N SER A 192 -22.72 -37.25 1.99
CA SER A 192 -22.85 -37.99 3.25
C SER A 192 -24.06 -38.92 3.27
N GLU A 193 -25.09 -38.63 2.48
CA GLU A 193 -26.27 -39.49 2.31
C GLU A 193 -26.04 -40.66 1.32
N MET A 194 -24.96 -40.62 0.53
CA MET A 194 -24.71 -41.60 -0.54
C MET A 194 -24.60 -43.05 -0.03
N PRO A 195 -23.93 -43.36 1.10
CA PRO A 195 -23.91 -44.73 1.63
C PRO A 195 -25.31 -45.29 1.94
N HIS A 196 -26.25 -44.42 2.34
CA HIS A 196 -27.63 -44.81 2.63
C HIS A 196 -28.49 -44.93 1.37
N LYS A 197 -28.28 -44.04 0.37
CA LYS A 197 -29.00 -44.06 -0.90
C LYS A 197 -28.54 -45.18 -1.85
N HIS A 198 -27.31 -45.66 -1.68
CA HIS A 198 -26.70 -46.70 -2.51
C HIS A 198 -26.10 -47.83 -1.64
N PRO A 199 -26.94 -48.57 -0.89
CA PRO A 199 -26.46 -49.65 -0.03
C PRO A 199 -25.79 -50.79 -0.82
N ASP A 200 -26.18 -50.95 -2.09
CA ASP A 200 -25.60 -51.88 -3.06
C ASP A 200 -24.09 -51.62 -3.30
N LYS A 201 -23.64 -50.37 -3.14
CA LYS A 201 -22.26 -49.96 -3.42
C LYS A 201 -21.31 -50.08 -2.23
N ARG A 202 -21.83 -50.46 -1.05
CA ARG A 202 -21.06 -50.65 0.20
C ARG A 202 -20.08 -49.49 0.48
N LEU A 203 -20.54 -48.25 0.27
CA LEU A 203 -19.72 -47.06 0.45
C LEU A 203 -19.39 -46.86 1.94
N PRO A 204 -18.18 -46.39 2.28
CA PRO A 204 -17.82 -46.08 3.66
C PRO A 204 -18.61 -44.86 4.17
N ASN A 205 -18.83 -44.78 5.49
CA ASN A 205 -19.46 -43.61 6.13
C ASN A 205 -18.63 -42.32 5.95
N THR A 206 -17.36 -42.43 5.58
CA THR A 206 -16.45 -41.32 5.27
C THR A 206 -16.38 -41.00 3.78
N PHE A 207 -17.30 -41.52 2.96
CA PHE A 207 -17.27 -41.35 1.50
C PHE A 207 -17.20 -39.88 1.08
N ALA A 208 -17.96 -39.00 1.74
CA ALA A 208 -17.95 -37.57 1.46
C ALA A 208 -16.55 -36.93 1.60
N ASP A 209 -15.71 -37.45 2.50
CA ASP A 209 -14.38 -36.88 2.76
C ASP A 209 -13.39 -37.08 1.60
N LEU A 210 -13.67 -38.00 0.67
CA LEU A 210 -12.83 -38.22 -0.52
C LEU A 210 -12.91 -37.06 -1.50
N PHE A 211 -14.04 -36.35 -1.53
CA PHE A 211 -14.34 -35.32 -2.53
C PHE A 211 -13.77 -33.95 -2.16
N PHE A 212 -13.31 -33.77 -0.93
CA PHE A 212 -12.77 -32.49 -0.47
C PHE A 212 -11.32 -32.68 -0.10
N LYS A 213 -10.45 -31.91 -0.76
CA LYS A 213 -9.03 -31.90 -0.45
C LYS A 213 -8.86 -31.58 1.04
N ARG A 214 -8.44 -32.58 1.81
CA ARG A 214 -8.11 -32.38 3.21
C ARG A 214 -6.86 -31.51 3.22
N LEU A 215 -6.89 -30.38 3.91
CA LEU A 215 -5.66 -29.70 4.31
C LEU A 215 -4.79 -30.77 4.98
N PRO A 216 -3.57 -31.02 4.49
CA PRO A 216 -2.80 -32.17 4.91
C PRO A 216 -2.60 -32.07 6.43
N ARG A 217 -3.26 -32.96 7.18
CA ARG A 217 -2.85 -33.28 8.55
C ARG A 217 -1.55 -34.05 8.38
N ARG A 218 -0.42 -33.34 8.25
CA ARG A 218 0.97 -33.81 8.09
C ARG A 218 1.04 -35.34 8.02
N LYS A 219 0.73 -35.91 6.86
CA LYS A 219 0.86 -37.35 6.62
C LYS A 219 2.28 -37.62 6.13
N THR A 220 2.86 -38.68 6.66
CA THR A 220 4.21 -39.14 6.38
C THR A 220 4.42 -39.41 4.88
N ALA A 221 5.64 -39.14 4.42
CA ALA A 221 6.12 -39.02 3.04
C ALA A 221 5.94 -40.23 2.07
N ALA A 222 5.02 -41.16 2.33
CA ALA A 222 4.92 -42.44 1.63
C ALA A 222 3.81 -42.54 0.57
N GLU A 223 2.93 -41.53 0.40
CA GLU A 223 1.69 -41.68 -0.39
C GLU A 223 1.41 -40.54 -1.40
N GLU A 224 2.36 -39.68 -1.74
CA GLU A 224 2.16 -38.66 -2.81
C GLU A 224 2.95 -39.00 -4.09
N PRO A 225 2.34 -38.85 -5.29
CA PRO A 225 3.09 -38.79 -6.54
C PRO A 225 4.00 -37.54 -6.51
N GLU A 226 5.27 -37.70 -6.89
CA GLU A 226 6.39 -36.81 -6.56
C GLU A 226 6.02 -35.31 -6.46
N PRO A 227 5.84 -34.78 -5.23
CA PRO A 227 5.71 -33.34 -5.04
C PRO A 227 7.04 -32.67 -5.38
N ALA A 228 6.99 -31.37 -5.68
CA ALA A 228 8.15 -30.48 -5.78
C ALA A 228 9.20 -30.88 -4.72
N THR A 229 10.43 -31.15 -5.17
CA THR A 229 11.44 -31.76 -4.31
C THR A 229 11.62 -30.94 -3.03
N ALA A 230 12.02 -31.58 -1.92
CA ALA A 230 12.32 -30.86 -0.68
C ALA A 230 13.31 -29.69 -0.91
N ALA A 231 14.18 -29.81 -1.92
CA ALA A 231 15.07 -28.75 -2.38
C ALA A 231 14.31 -27.56 -2.98
N GLU A 232 13.31 -27.78 -3.84
CA GLU A 232 12.48 -26.72 -4.44
C GLU A 232 11.65 -25.98 -3.40
N LEU A 233 11.02 -26.71 -2.47
CA LEU A 233 10.26 -26.08 -1.39
C LEU A 233 11.18 -25.33 -0.42
N THR A 234 12.37 -25.85 -0.13
CA THR A 234 13.37 -25.15 0.69
C THR A 234 13.87 -23.88 0.00
N ALA A 235 14.12 -23.94 -1.32
CA ALA A 235 14.53 -22.77 -2.10
C ALA A 235 13.43 -21.69 -2.10
N LYS A 236 12.16 -22.10 -2.27
CA LYS A 236 11.03 -21.17 -2.25
C LYS A 236 10.77 -20.60 -0.86
N ILE A 237 10.93 -21.38 0.19
CA ILE A 237 10.87 -20.89 1.58
C ILE A 237 11.99 -19.88 1.81
N ALA A 238 13.23 -20.19 1.43
CA ALA A 238 14.35 -19.26 1.59
C ALA A 238 14.14 -17.95 0.83
N GLU A 239 13.58 -18.02 -0.39
CA GLU A 239 13.21 -16.85 -1.19
C GLU A 239 12.13 -16.01 -0.49
N VAL A 240 11.05 -16.63 -0.03
CA VAL A 240 9.96 -15.94 0.68
C VAL A 240 10.44 -15.38 2.03
N GLU A 241 11.32 -16.07 2.74
CA GLU A 241 11.94 -15.60 3.97
C GLU A 241 12.85 -14.39 3.72
N GLN A 242 13.61 -14.37 2.61
CA GLN A 242 14.36 -13.19 2.18
C GLN A 242 13.45 -12.02 1.85
N GLN A 243 12.37 -12.26 1.09
CA GLN A 243 11.38 -11.23 0.76
C GLN A 243 10.70 -10.67 2.02
N LEU A 244 10.33 -11.55 2.95
CA LEU A 244 9.76 -11.16 4.24
C LEU A 244 10.75 -10.37 5.10
N ALA A 245 12.02 -10.78 5.13
CA ALA A 245 13.07 -10.06 5.83
C ALA A 245 13.26 -8.66 5.24
N ALA A 246 13.33 -8.53 3.91
CA ALA A 246 13.42 -7.25 3.22
C ALA A 246 12.21 -6.34 3.51
N LEU A 247 11.00 -6.89 3.50
CA LEU A 247 9.78 -6.16 3.86
C LEU A 247 9.78 -5.69 5.32
N LYS A 248 10.24 -6.54 6.26
CA LYS A 248 10.38 -6.16 7.67
C LYS A 248 11.39 -5.05 7.86
N THR A 249 12.54 -5.11 7.19
CA THR A 249 13.54 -4.03 7.20
C THR A 249 12.93 -2.73 6.69
N ARG A 250 12.26 -2.76 5.54
CA ARG A 250 11.63 -1.57 4.97
C ARG A 250 10.52 -1.01 5.86
N TYR A 251 9.76 -1.86 6.54
CA TYR A 251 8.77 -1.45 7.53
C TYR A 251 9.44 -0.73 8.71
N THR A 252 10.54 -1.26 9.25
CA THR A 252 11.28 -0.61 10.33
C THR A 252 11.93 0.70 9.91
N GLU A 253 12.41 0.79 8.66
CA GLU A 253 12.94 2.04 8.10
C GLU A 253 11.86 3.12 7.97
N VAL A 254 10.67 2.74 7.50
CA VAL A 254 9.52 3.66 7.40
C VAL A 254 9.10 4.15 8.79
N LEU A 255 8.96 3.24 9.77
CA LEU A 255 8.65 3.63 11.15
C LEU A 255 9.69 4.59 11.73
N ALA A 256 10.98 4.30 11.54
CA ALA A 256 12.05 5.16 12.03
C ALA A 256 12.03 6.53 11.33
N ALA A 257 11.76 6.58 10.03
CA ALA A 257 11.63 7.83 9.28
C ALA A 257 10.42 8.67 9.75
N GLU A 258 9.28 8.03 10.03
CA GLU A 258 8.11 8.68 10.61
C GLU A 258 8.40 9.26 12.00
N GLU A 259 9.08 8.51 12.87
CA GLU A 259 9.49 8.99 14.20
C GLU A 259 10.48 10.15 14.13
N VAL A 260 11.49 10.09 13.26
CA VAL A 260 12.47 11.18 13.06
C VAL A 260 11.76 12.42 12.53
N SER A 261 10.90 12.28 11.52
CA SER A 261 10.14 13.40 10.96
C SER A 261 9.23 14.06 12.01
N ALA A 262 8.56 13.25 12.85
CA ALA A 262 7.74 13.77 13.95
C ALA A 262 8.58 14.53 15.00
N ARG A 263 9.77 14.02 15.36
CA ARG A 263 10.69 14.69 16.29
C ARG A 263 11.25 15.98 15.71
N GLU A 264 11.66 15.99 14.45
CA GLU A 264 12.15 17.19 13.77
C GLU A 264 11.07 18.27 13.68
N LYS A 265 9.82 17.89 13.37
CA LYS A 265 8.68 18.81 13.36
C LYS A 265 8.46 19.42 14.76
N ALA A 266 8.42 18.58 15.80
CA ALA A 266 8.24 19.05 17.18
C ALA A 266 9.39 19.97 17.63
N GLN A 267 10.63 19.65 17.27
CA GLN A 267 11.78 20.49 17.59
C GLN A 267 11.71 21.84 16.88
N ARG A 268 11.33 21.87 15.59
CA ARG A 268 11.16 23.12 14.84
C ARG A 268 10.06 24.00 15.43
N GLU A 269 8.94 23.41 15.85
CA GLU A 269 7.86 24.14 16.53
C GLU A 269 8.34 24.73 17.87
N ALA A 270 9.13 23.98 18.63
CA ALA A 270 9.73 24.46 19.88
C ALA A 270 10.75 25.58 19.65
N ASP A 271 11.64 25.44 18.66
CA ASP A 271 12.65 26.44 18.33
C ASP A 271 12.01 27.73 17.80
N ALA A 272 10.96 27.63 16.99
CA ALA A 272 10.20 28.78 16.50
C ALA A 272 9.50 29.53 17.66
N ALA A 273 8.93 28.80 18.62
CA ALA A 273 8.34 29.40 19.81
C ALA A 273 9.40 30.10 20.69
N ALA A 274 10.57 29.47 20.87
CA ALA A 274 11.68 30.06 21.62
C ALA A 274 12.24 31.32 20.95
N LEU A 275 12.36 31.33 19.62
CA LEU A 275 12.79 32.50 18.85
C LEU A 275 11.81 33.67 19.02
N ALA A 276 10.50 33.41 18.88
CA ALA A 276 9.48 34.45 19.04
C ALA A 276 9.49 35.08 20.45
N GLU A 277 9.75 34.28 21.50
CA GLU A 277 9.90 34.81 22.86
C GLU A 277 11.21 35.60 23.04
N ALA A 278 12.31 35.15 22.44
CA ALA A 278 13.57 35.88 22.46
C ALA A 278 13.48 37.23 21.74
N GLU A 279 12.78 37.30 20.61
CA GLU A 279 12.54 38.54 19.85
C GLU A 279 11.71 39.53 20.68
N LYS A 280 10.62 39.10 21.31
CA LYS A 280 9.85 39.95 22.23
C LYS A 280 10.69 40.47 23.39
N ALA A 281 11.54 39.64 23.98
CA ALA A 281 12.43 40.05 25.06
C ALA A 281 13.47 41.08 24.58
N ALA A 282 14.02 40.91 23.38
CA ALA A 282 14.95 41.85 22.76
C ALA A 282 14.28 43.20 22.48
N GLU A 283 13.05 43.21 21.95
CA GLU A 283 12.27 44.43 21.72
C GLU A 283 11.99 45.17 23.04
N ALA A 284 11.58 44.45 24.09
CA ALA A 284 11.36 45.03 25.41
C ALA A 284 12.64 45.64 26.01
N LEU A 285 13.78 44.97 25.83
CA LEU A 285 15.08 45.46 26.28
C LEU A 285 15.51 46.70 25.50
N ALA A 286 15.33 46.70 24.18
CA ALA A 286 15.62 47.83 23.30
C ALA A 286 14.76 49.06 23.65
N ALA A 287 13.48 48.87 23.95
CA ALA A 287 12.60 49.92 24.44
C ALA A 287 13.11 50.51 25.77
N ARG A 288 13.57 49.66 26.69
CA ARG A 288 14.13 50.09 27.99
C ARG A 288 15.46 50.84 27.84
N VAL A 289 16.34 50.39 26.95
CA VAL A 289 17.60 51.10 26.63
C VAL A 289 17.32 52.48 26.05
N THR A 290 16.38 52.57 25.11
CA THR A 290 15.94 53.84 24.52
C THR A 290 15.39 54.79 25.58
N ALA A 291 14.55 54.31 26.49
CA ALA A 291 14.02 55.10 27.60
C ALA A 291 15.12 55.58 28.58
N LEU A 292 16.14 54.76 28.85
CA LEU A 292 17.27 55.14 29.70
C LEU A 292 18.18 56.18 29.03
N ARG A 293 18.44 56.05 27.73
CA ARG A 293 19.19 57.05 26.94
C ARG A 293 18.49 58.42 26.99
N ALA A 294 17.18 58.44 26.76
CA ALA A 294 16.36 59.64 26.87
C ALA A 294 16.44 60.29 28.26
N LYS A 295 16.45 59.51 29.35
CA LYS A 295 16.61 60.02 30.73
C LYS A 295 17.99 60.59 31.04
N LEU A 296 19.04 60.08 30.38
CA LEU A 296 20.43 60.50 30.58
C LEU A 296 20.87 61.63 29.63
N GLY A 297 19.98 62.13 28.77
CA GLY A 297 20.29 63.19 27.81
C GLY A 297 21.30 62.76 26.73
N ARG A 298 21.31 61.47 26.38
CA ARG A 298 22.13 60.89 25.30
C ARG A 298 21.28 60.33 24.18
#